data_AF-A0A7V1EJB4-F1
#
_entry.id   AF-A0A7V1EJB4-F1
#
_cell.length_a   1.000
_cell.length_b   1.000
_cell.length_c   1.000
_cell.angle_alpha   90.00
_cell.angle_beta   90.00
_cell.angle_gamma   90.00
#
_symmetry.space_group_name_H-M   'P 1'
#
loop_
_entity.id
_entity.type
_entity.pdbx_description
1 polymer ?
#
loop_
_entity_poly.entity_id
_entity_poly.type
_entity_poly.pdbx_seq_one_letter_code
_entity_poly.pdbx_strand_id
1 'polypeptide(L)'
;MILSNMDSQIGELLGVLDEEIGLLELKCSQLTGLFGALVNRDQETTETVLKGMEQSQEPQISVDLRLGAIRRTLADALGCETRELKLSKLISHLPPDQARATDDRRRRIVDLTAKLRREHLQTAMLLNECIRINRTLLASLLPAGDAVMTYSTEGSDIWRPETGLMDTES
;
A
#
# COMPACT_ATOMS: atom_id res chain seq x y z
N MET A 1 -22.95 33.41 -15.82
CA MET A 1 -21.53 33.04 -16.01
C MET A 1 -20.94 32.30 -14.80
N ILE A 2 -21.25 32.69 -13.55
CA ILE A 2 -20.72 32.02 -12.34
C ILE A 2 -21.21 30.56 -12.20
N LEU A 3 -22.47 30.26 -12.54
CA LEU A 3 -23.04 28.90 -12.46
C LEU A 3 -22.35 27.89 -13.41
N SER A 4 -22.04 28.30 -14.64
CA SER A 4 -21.37 27.43 -15.62
C SER A 4 -19.93 27.06 -15.24
N ASN A 5 -19.23 27.91 -14.49
CA ASN A 5 -17.88 27.63 -14.02
C ASN A 5 -17.89 26.62 -12.85
N MET A 6 -18.88 26.77 -11.95
CA MET A 6 -19.05 25.85 -10.82
C MET A 6 -19.47 24.45 -11.30
N ASP A 7 -20.39 24.34 -12.26
CA ASP A 7 -20.78 23.05 -12.86
C ASP A 7 -19.60 22.34 -13.54
N SER A 8 -18.73 23.10 -14.23
CA SER A 8 -17.51 22.55 -14.85
C SER A 8 -16.53 22.00 -13.81
N GLN A 9 -16.33 22.73 -12.69
CA GLN A 9 -15.45 22.30 -11.60
C GLN A 9 -15.98 21.07 -10.87
N ILE A 10 -17.31 20.96 -10.72
CA ILE A 10 -17.95 19.77 -10.13
C ILE A 10 -17.82 18.57 -11.06
N GLY A 11 -17.98 18.78 -12.38
CA GLY A 11 -17.72 17.74 -13.38
C GLY A 11 -16.27 17.24 -13.33
N GLU A 12 -15.31 18.15 -13.24
CA GLU A 12 -13.89 17.81 -13.09
C GLU A 12 -13.62 17.06 -11.77
N LEU A 13 -14.22 17.50 -10.66
CA LEU A 13 -14.14 16.80 -9.38
C LEU A 13 -14.66 15.36 -9.49
N LEU A 14 -15.83 15.17 -10.09
CA LEU A 14 -16.41 13.84 -10.27
C LEU A 14 -15.50 12.93 -11.09
N GLY A 15 -14.89 13.46 -12.16
CA GLY A 15 -13.90 12.72 -12.96
C GLY A 15 -12.69 12.28 -12.14
N VAL A 16 -12.13 13.17 -11.32
CA VAL A 16 -10.99 12.82 -10.46
C VAL A 16 -11.39 11.84 -9.34
N LEU A 17 -12.62 11.93 -8.81
CA LEU A 17 -13.12 10.92 -7.86
C LEU A 17 -13.28 9.54 -8.51
N ASP A 18 -13.67 9.47 -9.79
CA ASP A 18 -13.74 8.21 -10.53
C ASP A 18 -12.33 7.62 -10.79
N GLU A 19 -11.34 8.47 -11.08
CA GLU A 19 -9.94 8.05 -11.18
C GLU A 19 -9.42 7.48 -9.86
N GLU A 20 -9.70 8.14 -8.72
CA GLU A 20 -9.33 7.66 -7.39
C GLU A 20 -10.00 6.32 -7.04
N ILE A 21 -11.28 6.16 -7.39
CA ILE A 21 -11.98 4.88 -7.24
C ILE A 21 -11.26 3.78 -8.03
N GLY A 22 -10.88 4.06 -9.28
CA GLY A 22 -10.15 3.11 -10.13
C GLY A 22 -8.80 2.71 -9.52
N LEU A 23 -8.04 3.67 -8.98
CA LEU A 23 -6.77 3.40 -8.30
C LEU A 23 -6.95 2.56 -7.03
N LEU A 24 -7.98 2.85 -6.23
CA LEU A 24 -8.28 2.07 -5.03
C LEU A 24 -8.70 0.63 -5.37
N GLU A 25 -9.48 0.44 -6.44
CA GLU A 25 -9.87 -0.88 -6.93
C GLU A 25 -8.66 -1.67 -7.44
N LEU A 26 -7.77 -1.02 -8.18
CA LEU A 26 -6.49 -1.61 -8.62
C LEU A 26 -5.65 -2.04 -7.42
N LYS A 27 -5.51 -1.20 -6.39
CA LYS A 27 -4.75 -1.56 -5.18
C LYS A 27 -5.37 -2.75 -4.44
N CYS A 28 -6.70 -2.82 -4.36
CA CYS A 28 -7.37 -3.97 -3.75
C CYS A 28 -7.11 -5.26 -4.56
N SER A 29 -7.20 -5.20 -5.88
CA SER A 29 -6.94 -6.37 -6.73
C SER A 29 -5.47 -6.81 -6.66
N GLN A 30 -4.54 -5.86 -6.59
CA GLN A 30 -3.11 -6.12 -6.37
C GLN A 30 -2.86 -6.80 -5.02
N LEU A 31 -3.44 -6.31 -3.92
CA LEU A 31 -3.26 -6.96 -2.60
C LEU A 31 -3.89 -8.35 -2.54
N THR A 32 -5.06 -8.53 -3.14
CA THR A 32 -5.71 -9.85 -3.25
C THR A 32 -4.87 -10.81 -4.09
N GLY A 33 -4.32 -10.33 -5.22
CA GLY A 33 -3.43 -11.09 -6.08
C GLY A 33 -2.13 -11.49 -5.38
N LEU A 34 -1.52 -10.55 -4.65
CA LEU A 34 -0.31 -10.79 -3.85
C LEU A 34 -0.58 -11.85 -2.77
N PHE A 35 -1.69 -11.74 -2.04
CA PHE A 35 -2.09 -12.73 -1.05
C PHE A 35 -2.23 -14.12 -1.68
N GLY A 36 -2.93 -14.23 -2.82
CA GLY A 36 -3.08 -15.49 -3.54
C GLY A 36 -1.75 -16.08 -4.02
N ALA A 37 -0.88 -15.25 -4.58
CA ALA A 37 0.44 -15.65 -5.04
C ALA A 37 1.32 -16.17 -3.89
N LEU A 38 1.30 -15.50 -2.74
CA LEU A 38 2.03 -15.92 -1.54
C LEU A 38 1.52 -17.26 -0.99
N VAL A 39 0.19 -17.46 -0.95
CA VAL A 39 -0.41 -18.73 -0.50
C VAL A 39 -0.04 -19.87 -1.44
N ASN A 40 -0.05 -19.62 -2.74
CA ASN A 40 0.28 -20.63 -3.77
C ASN A 40 1.79 -20.80 -4.01
N ARG A 41 2.63 -19.99 -3.35
CA ARG A 41 4.10 -19.93 -3.57
C ARG A 41 4.47 -19.65 -5.02
N ASP A 42 3.64 -18.87 -5.71
CA ASP A 42 3.86 -18.47 -7.10
C ASP A 42 4.75 -17.22 -7.14
N GLN A 43 6.04 -17.46 -7.37
CA GLN A 43 7.06 -16.42 -7.40
C GLN A 43 6.88 -15.47 -8.61
N GLU A 44 6.48 -16.00 -9.76
CA GLU A 44 6.31 -15.21 -10.99
C GLU A 44 5.15 -14.21 -10.85
N THR A 45 4.01 -14.68 -10.33
CA THR A 45 2.87 -13.81 -10.04
C THR A 45 3.20 -12.80 -8.95
N THR A 46 3.96 -13.19 -7.93
CA THR A 46 4.40 -12.28 -6.85
C THR A 46 5.22 -11.11 -7.41
N GLU A 47 6.25 -11.40 -8.23
CA GLU A 47 7.09 -10.36 -8.83
C GLU A 47 6.31 -9.45 -9.79
N THR A 48 5.38 -10.03 -10.55
CA THR A 48 4.51 -9.29 -11.46
C THR A 48 3.62 -8.30 -10.71
N VAL A 49 2.98 -8.76 -9.62
CA VAL A 49 2.12 -7.91 -8.80
C VAL A 49 2.93 -6.79 -8.13
N LEU A 50 4.11 -7.09 -7.59
CA LEU A 50 4.97 -6.07 -6.97
C LEU A 50 5.41 -4.99 -7.95
N LYS A 51 5.84 -5.36 -9.17
CA LYS A 51 6.15 -4.39 -10.23
C LYS A 51 4.95 -3.53 -10.58
N GLY A 52 3.75 -4.12 -10.67
CA GLY A 52 2.52 -3.39 -10.90
C GLY A 52 2.16 -2.41 -9.77
N MET A 53 2.50 -2.74 -8.52
CA MET A 53 2.29 -1.85 -7.37
C MET A 53 3.27 -0.67 -7.35
N GLU A 54 4.50 -0.87 -7.82
CA GLU A 54 5.47 0.24 -7.99
C GLU A 54 5.00 1.21 -9.08
N GLN A 55 4.54 0.69 -10.21
CA GLN A 55 4.04 1.49 -11.33
C GLN A 55 2.76 2.28 -10.99
N SER A 56 1.97 1.84 -10.00
CA SER A 56 0.74 2.54 -9.60
C SER A 56 0.98 3.71 -8.62
N GLN A 57 2.23 3.96 -8.20
CA GLN A 57 2.55 5.09 -7.32
C GLN A 57 2.49 6.45 -8.03
N GLU A 58 3.03 6.57 -9.24
CA GLU A 58 3.01 7.84 -9.99
C GLU A 58 1.60 8.31 -10.34
N PRO A 59 0.69 7.43 -10.83
CA PRO A 59 -0.71 7.81 -11.03
C PRO A 59 -1.39 8.31 -9.75
N GLN A 60 -1.09 7.70 -8.59
CA GLN A 60 -1.66 8.14 -7.32
C GLN A 60 -1.23 9.57 -6.97
N ILE A 61 0.06 9.87 -7.10
CA ILE A 61 0.58 11.22 -6.80
C ILE A 61 -0.11 12.25 -7.71
N SER A 62 -0.29 11.93 -8.99
CA SER A 62 -0.98 12.81 -9.94
C SER A 62 -2.44 13.07 -9.56
N VAL A 63 -3.19 12.02 -9.19
CA VAL A 63 -4.59 12.15 -8.73
C VAL A 63 -4.68 12.95 -7.44
N ASP A 64 -3.80 12.71 -6.47
CA ASP A 64 -3.76 13.46 -5.21
C ASP A 64 -3.49 14.96 -5.43
N LEU A 65 -2.56 15.29 -6.33
CA LEU A 65 -2.26 16.67 -6.69
C LEU A 65 -3.44 17.36 -7.38
N ARG A 66 -4.13 16.65 -8.30
CA ARG A 66 -5.33 17.17 -8.99
C ARG A 66 -6.49 17.36 -8.01
N LEU A 67 -6.76 16.40 -7.13
CA LEU A 67 -7.75 16.55 -6.05
C LEU A 67 -7.43 17.76 -5.17
N GLY A 68 -6.15 17.92 -4.78
CA GLY A 68 -5.70 19.06 -3.99
C GLY A 68 -5.85 20.41 -4.70
N ALA A 69 -5.68 20.45 -6.02
CA ALA A 69 -5.90 21.65 -6.84
C ALA A 69 -7.39 21.99 -6.94
N ILE A 70 -8.24 21.04 -7.34
CA ILE A 70 -9.69 21.23 -7.48
C ILE A 70 -10.32 21.64 -6.14
N ARG A 71 -9.90 21.00 -5.05
CA ARG A 71 -10.38 21.34 -3.71
C ARG A 71 -10.04 22.78 -3.31
N ARG A 72 -8.85 23.29 -3.68
CA ARG A 72 -8.48 24.70 -3.44
C ARG A 72 -9.37 25.63 -4.24
N THR A 73 -9.52 25.37 -5.54
CA THR A 73 -10.36 26.20 -6.42
C THR A 73 -11.82 26.26 -5.95
N LEU A 74 -12.38 25.13 -5.50
CA LEU A 74 -13.73 25.07 -4.95
C LEU A 74 -13.84 25.80 -3.59
N ALA A 75 -12.81 25.71 -2.76
CA ALA A 75 -12.77 26.41 -1.47
C ALA A 75 -12.74 27.93 -1.67
N ASP A 76 -11.93 28.41 -2.61
CA ASP A 76 -11.86 29.83 -2.98
C ASP A 76 -13.21 30.32 -3.54
N ALA A 77 -13.86 29.54 -4.40
CA ALA A 77 -15.17 29.87 -4.96
C ALA A 77 -16.29 29.92 -3.90
N LEU A 78 -16.18 29.10 -2.85
CA LEU A 78 -17.15 29.02 -1.75
C LEU A 78 -16.78 29.89 -0.54
N GLY A 79 -15.68 30.65 -0.61
CA GLY A 79 -15.19 31.49 0.49
C GLY A 79 -14.85 30.72 1.76
N CYS A 80 -14.49 29.44 1.64
CA CYS A 80 -14.14 28.55 2.75
C CYS A 80 -12.63 28.26 2.75
N GLU A 81 -12.06 27.96 3.92
CA GLU A 81 -10.69 27.44 3.95
C GLU A 81 -10.62 26.04 3.32
N THR A 82 -9.57 25.78 2.54
CA THR A 82 -9.35 24.48 1.87
C THR A 82 -9.42 23.31 2.85
N ARG A 83 -8.90 23.47 4.07
CA ARG A 83 -8.90 22.43 5.12
C ARG A 83 -10.31 22.11 5.64
N GLU A 84 -11.22 23.07 5.61
CA GLU A 84 -12.60 22.91 6.06
C GLU A 84 -13.53 22.35 4.98
N LEU A 85 -13.10 22.40 3.71
CA LEU A 85 -13.88 21.86 2.61
C LEU A 85 -13.89 20.32 2.64
N LYS A 86 -14.92 19.76 3.27
CA LYS A 86 -15.23 18.33 3.24
C LYS A 86 -16.23 18.05 2.12
N LEU A 87 -16.12 16.89 1.46
CA LEU A 87 -17.11 16.46 0.45
C LEU A 87 -18.54 16.48 1.00
N SER A 88 -18.75 16.16 2.28
CA SER A 88 -20.05 16.27 2.94
C SER A 88 -20.61 17.70 3.00
N LYS A 89 -19.75 18.70 3.19
CA LYS A 89 -20.12 20.12 3.18
C LYS A 89 -20.37 20.61 1.76
N LEU A 90 -19.61 20.10 0.78
CA LEU A 90 -19.86 20.37 -0.64
C LEU A 90 -21.24 19.84 -1.06
N ILE A 91 -21.56 18.59 -0.71
CA ILE A 91 -22.84 17.93 -1.03
C ILE A 91 -24.05 18.76 -0.56
N SER A 92 -23.99 19.43 0.59
CA SER A 92 -25.10 20.27 1.09
C SER A 92 -25.33 21.55 0.28
N HIS A 93 -24.38 21.97 -0.55
CA HIS A 93 -24.49 23.16 -1.38
C HIS A 93 -24.72 22.85 -2.86
N LEU A 94 -24.79 21.57 -3.23
CA LEU A 94 -24.95 21.12 -4.61
C LEU A 94 -26.42 20.91 -4.97
N PRO A 95 -26.78 21.09 -6.27
CA PRO A 95 -28.04 20.58 -6.81
C PRO A 95 -28.23 19.08 -6.51
N PRO A 96 -29.47 18.61 -6.34
CA PRO A 96 -29.76 17.25 -5.84
C PRO A 96 -29.11 16.13 -6.67
N ASP A 97 -29.04 16.29 -7.99
CA ASP A 97 -28.44 15.28 -8.88
C ASP A 97 -26.92 15.17 -8.68
N GLN A 98 -26.23 16.31 -8.61
CA GLN A 98 -24.79 16.38 -8.37
C GLN A 98 -24.43 15.99 -6.93
N ALA A 99 -25.26 16.37 -5.96
CA ALA A 99 -25.13 15.97 -4.56
C ALA A 99 -25.18 14.45 -4.42
N ARG A 100 -26.14 13.79 -5.08
CA ARG A 100 -26.26 12.33 -5.09
C ARG A 100 -25.06 11.67 -5.76
N ALA A 101 -24.66 12.14 -6.95
CA ALA A 101 -23.51 11.59 -7.68
C ALA A 101 -22.19 11.70 -6.89
N THR A 102 -22.03 12.79 -6.13
CA THR A 102 -20.87 13.01 -5.25
C THR A 102 -20.93 12.14 -4.01
N ASP A 103 -22.11 11.98 -3.39
CA ASP A 103 -22.27 11.14 -2.20
C ASP A 103 -22.05 9.65 -2.50
N ASP A 104 -22.53 9.17 -3.66
CA ASP A 104 -22.34 7.78 -4.08
C ASP A 104 -20.84 7.46 -4.25
N ARG A 105 -20.07 8.34 -4.90
CA ARG A 105 -18.61 8.20 -5.05
C ARG A 105 -17.89 8.27 -3.70
N ARG A 106 -18.29 9.22 -2.85
CA ARG A 106 -17.74 9.34 -1.49
C ARG A 106 -17.93 8.04 -0.70
N ARG A 107 -19.11 7.44 -0.73
CA ARG A 107 -19.38 6.15 -0.07
C ARG A 107 -18.51 5.03 -0.64
N ARG A 108 -18.42 4.94 -1.97
CA ARG A 108 -17.57 3.94 -2.64
C ARG A 108 -16.10 4.06 -2.24
N ILE A 109 -15.55 5.27 -2.18
CA ILE A 109 -14.17 5.50 -1.71
C ILE A 109 -13.99 5.05 -0.25
N VAL A 110 -14.94 5.36 0.62
CA VAL A 110 -14.91 4.93 2.03
C VAL A 110 -14.91 3.40 2.13
N ASP A 111 -15.80 2.74 1.38
CA ASP A 111 -15.92 1.27 1.37
C ASP A 111 -14.65 0.61 0.82
N LEU A 112 -14.09 1.13 -0.28
CA LEU A 112 -12.85 0.65 -0.87
C LEU A 112 -11.67 0.86 0.07
N THR A 113 -11.58 2.00 0.76
CA THR A 113 -10.52 2.25 1.74
C THR A 113 -10.61 1.27 2.91
N ALA A 114 -11.82 0.97 3.39
CA ALA A 114 -12.04 -0.02 4.44
C ALA A 114 -11.66 -1.44 3.97
N LYS A 115 -11.98 -1.79 2.72
CA LYS A 115 -11.57 -3.05 2.09
C LYS A 115 -10.04 -3.13 1.99
N LEU A 116 -9.39 -2.10 1.43
CA LEU A 116 -7.95 -2.04 1.27
C LEU A 116 -7.20 -2.21 2.59
N ARG A 117 -7.67 -1.56 3.66
CA ARG A 117 -7.09 -1.71 5.01
C ARG A 117 -7.16 -3.15 5.52
N ARG A 118 -8.29 -3.84 5.28
CA ARG A 118 -8.45 -5.24 5.69
C ARG A 118 -7.50 -6.16 4.91
N GLU A 119 -7.44 -6.00 3.60
CA GLU A 119 -6.57 -6.80 2.74
C GLU A 119 -5.09 -6.56 3.06
N HIS A 120 -4.69 -5.31 3.28
CA HIS A 120 -3.33 -4.98 3.68
C HIS A 120 -2.95 -5.65 5.00
N LEU A 121 -3.83 -5.59 6.01
CA LEU A 121 -3.60 -6.25 7.30
C LEU A 121 -3.44 -7.77 7.15
N GLN A 122 -4.30 -8.40 6.34
CA GLN A 122 -4.24 -9.85 6.08
C GLN A 122 -2.91 -10.24 5.42
N THR A 123 -2.50 -9.53 4.37
CA THR A 123 -1.23 -9.80 3.67
C THR A 123 -0.03 -9.56 4.58
N ALA A 124 -0.04 -8.50 5.39
CA ALA A 124 1.03 -8.23 6.35
C ALA A 124 1.15 -9.32 7.42
N MET A 125 0.02 -9.83 7.93
CA MET A 125 0.02 -10.96 8.87
C MET A 125 0.64 -12.21 8.23
N LEU A 126 0.24 -12.57 7.01
CA LEU A 126 0.80 -13.71 6.30
C LEU A 126 2.31 -13.61 6.13
N LEU A 127 2.80 -12.45 5.68
CA LEU A 127 4.23 -12.21 5.50
C LEU A 127 5.01 -12.32 6.81
N ASN A 128 4.49 -11.77 7.91
CA ASN A 128 5.10 -11.89 9.23
C ASN A 128 5.19 -13.35 9.70
N GLU A 129 4.14 -14.14 9.46
CA GLU A 129 4.14 -15.57 9.77
C GLU A 129 5.17 -16.33 8.93
N CYS A 130 5.26 -16.04 7.62
CA CYS A 130 6.29 -16.61 6.75
C CYS A 130 7.70 -16.27 7.25
N ILE A 131 7.96 -15.01 7.63
CA ILE A 131 9.26 -14.60 8.20
C ILE A 131 9.55 -15.36 9.50
N ARG A 132 8.57 -15.49 10.39
CA ARG A 132 8.74 -16.20 11.67
C ARG A 132 9.07 -17.67 11.45
N ILE A 133 8.35 -18.35 10.56
CA ILE A 133 8.59 -19.76 10.21
C ILE A 133 9.97 -19.90 9.58
N ASN A 134 10.33 -19.06 8.62
CA ASN A 134 11.63 -19.10 7.97
C ASN A 134 12.78 -18.92 8.97
N ARG A 135 12.64 -17.98 9.92
CA ARG A 135 13.61 -17.80 11.00
C ARG A 135 13.73 -19.03 11.90
N THR A 136 12.61 -19.65 12.25
CA THR A 136 12.59 -20.85 13.09
C THR A 136 13.23 -22.04 12.39
N LEU A 137 12.92 -22.23 11.09
CA LEU A 137 13.55 -23.27 10.26
C LEU A 137 15.05 -23.03 10.13
N LEU A 138 15.47 -21.81 9.79
CA LEU A 138 16.89 -21.45 9.71
C LEU A 138 17.60 -21.69 11.04
N ALA A 139 17.01 -21.32 12.18
CA ALA A 139 17.60 -21.58 13.49
C ALA A 139 17.71 -23.08 13.82
N SER A 140 16.80 -23.92 13.32
CA SER A 140 16.84 -25.37 13.51
C SER A 140 17.85 -26.08 12.59
N LEU A 141 18.04 -25.56 11.37
CA LEU A 141 18.96 -26.10 10.36
C LEU A 141 20.39 -25.58 10.54
N LEU A 142 20.52 -24.35 11.04
CA LEU A 142 21.75 -23.68 11.39
C LEU A 142 21.66 -23.33 12.89
N PRO A 143 21.83 -24.31 13.79
CA PRO A 143 22.00 -23.98 15.20
C PRO A 143 23.14 -22.97 15.27
N ALA A 144 22.90 -21.82 15.93
CA ALA A 144 23.98 -20.89 16.25
C ALA A 144 25.08 -21.73 16.90
N GLY A 145 26.23 -21.83 16.23
CA GLY A 145 27.24 -22.82 16.58
C GLY A 145 27.61 -22.68 18.04
N ASP A 146 27.33 -23.72 18.84
CA ASP A 146 28.08 -23.91 20.07
C ASP A 146 29.55 -23.91 19.67
N ALA A 147 30.35 -23.14 20.39
CA ALA A 147 31.77 -22.95 20.15
C ALA A 147 32.42 -24.30 19.79
N VAL A 148 32.83 -24.44 18.54
CA VAL A 148 33.45 -25.68 18.06
C VAL A 148 34.80 -25.78 18.76
N MET A 149 34.90 -26.66 19.75
CA MET A 149 36.18 -27.07 20.33
C MET A 149 36.93 -27.87 19.25
N THR A 150 37.91 -27.25 18.60
CA THR A 150 38.87 -27.97 17.77
C THR A 150 40.02 -28.45 18.66
N TYR A 151 40.21 -29.77 18.71
CA TYR A 151 41.40 -30.35 19.33
C TYR A 151 42.58 -30.09 18.39
N SER A 152 43.54 -29.25 18.82
CA SER A 152 44.83 -29.17 18.14
C SER A 152 45.62 -30.46 18.40
N THR A 153 46.48 -30.85 17.46
CA THR A 153 47.39 -32.01 17.60
C THR A 153 48.42 -31.86 18.73
N GLU A 154 48.41 -30.72 19.44
CA GLU A 154 49.28 -30.43 20.59
C GLU A 154 48.53 -30.50 21.94
N GLY A 155 47.22 -30.81 21.95
CA GLY A 155 46.46 -31.03 23.18
C GLY A 155 46.15 -29.78 24.00
N SER A 156 46.15 -28.60 23.38
CA SER A 156 45.78 -27.34 24.03
C SER A 156 44.41 -26.84 23.55
N ASP A 157 43.49 -26.61 24.49
CA ASP A 157 42.17 -26.03 24.23
C ASP A 157 42.32 -24.55 23.83
N ILE A 158 42.00 -24.21 22.57
CA ILE A 158 41.99 -22.82 22.09
C ILE A 158 40.53 -22.39 21.89
N TRP A 159 40.04 -21.56 22.80
CA TRP A 159 38.74 -20.90 22.68
C TRP A 159 38.83 -19.77 21.64
N ARG A 160 38.12 -19.88 20.52
CA ARG A 160 37.96 -18.78 19.54
C ARG A 160 36.47 -18.46 19.34
N PRO A 161 35.99 -17.28 19.78
CA PRO A 161 34.58 -16.95 19.70
C PRO A 161 34.15 -16.38 18.34
N GLU A 162 35.06 -16.06 17.43
CA GLU A 162 34.72 -15.30 16.23
C GLU A 162 35.56 -15.73 15.04
N THR A 163 35.00 -16.62 14.22
CA THR A 163 35.14 -16.67 12.75
C THR A 163 34.34 -17.87 12.25
N GLY A 164 33.20 -17.61 11.61
CA GLY A 164 32.49 -18.64 10.85
C GLY A 164 33.41 -19.18 9.77
N LEU A 165 33.55 -20.50 9.72
CA LEU A 165 34.26 -21.20 8.64
C LEU A 165 33.45 -21.05 7.33
N MET A 166 33.86 -20.09 6.50
CA MET A 166 33.79 -20.23 5.06
C MET A 166 35.23 -20.10 4.54
N ASP A 167 35.97 -21.20 4.53
CA ASP A 167 37.10 -21.36 3.62
C ASP A 167 36.52 -21.83 2.28
N THR A 168 36.38 -20.89 1.35
CA THR A 168 36.18 -21.20 -0.07
C THR A 168 37.55 -21.41 -0.69
N GLU A 169 37.98 -22.66 -0.83
CA GLU A 169 39.16 -22.98 -1.62
C GLU A 169 38.89 -22.75 -3.12
N SER A 170 39.72 -21.86 -3.69
CA SER A 170 40.33 -21.79 -5.04
C SER A 170 39.54 -22.22 -6.28
#